data_AF-A0A812N9S3-F1
#
_entry.id   AF-A0A812N9S3-F1
#
_cell.length_a   1.000
_cell.length_b   1.000
_cell.length_c   1.000
_cell.angle_alpha   90.00
_cell.angle_beta   90.00
_cell.angle_gamma   90.00
#
_symmetry.space_group_name_H-M   'P 1'
#
loop_
_entity.id
_entity.type
_entity.pdbx_description
1 polymer ?
#
loop_
_entity_poly.entity_id
_entity_poly.type
_entity_poly.pdbx_seq_one_letter_code
_entity_poly.pdbx_strand_id
1 'polypeptide(L)'
;MELVLRFKADGWRFLCGPEWVWSWLDVFIVLSSLWEVAIEIMYVWQGDAGAQEAAEHVSGIINLKAFRVIRIARIVKAVKLMRIFRFVIALRTLITSIIHTLQSLFWALALLVLIVYVFAVLFVQAVNDFKLDPDNAKLPTRELEASDLYFSSLPDTMLSLFMCIAGGVNWGEVQSPLKAISTVWVVFFLFYVAFTYFAVLNVVTGVFCQSAIDSAQNDHATVVQSILANKKAHVEKIQALFSQFDDRETGVITFAMLEEKIDSPDVREYFETLGLDVWDAWSFFKLLDLDSGGAVETEECCCSWW
;
A
#
# COMPACT_ATOMS: atom_id res chain seq x y z
N MET A 1 10.60 1.08 25.27
CA MET A 1 10.98 2.50 25.42
C MET A 1 10.46 3.33 24.25
N GLU A 2 10.67 2.89 23.01
CA GLU A 2 10.18 3.60 21.80
C GLU A 2 8.65 3.86 21.81
N LEU A 3 7.82 2.87 22.18
CA LEU A 3 6.36 3.06 22.29
C LEU A 3 5.96 4.17 23.28
N VAL A 4 6.67 4.26 24.41
CA VAL A 4 6.42 5.25 25.46
C VAL A 4 6.83 6.65 24.98
N LEU A 5 7.90 6.75 24.21
CA LEU A 5 8.34 8.00 23.59
C LEU A 5 7.35 8.47 22.52
N ARG A 6 6.86 7.57 21.65
CA ARG A 6 5.84 7.89 20.64
C ARG A 6 4.51 8.29 21.28
N PHE A 7 4.06 7.58 22.30
CA PHE A 7 2.86 7.94 23.05
C PHE A 7 2.99 9.29 23.77
N LYS A 8 4.18 9.62 24.29
CA LYS A 8 4.45 10.94 24.89
C LYS A 8 4.54 12.06 23.86
N ALA A 9 5.03 11.79 22.65
CA ALA A 9 5.15 12.77 21.58
C ALA A 9 3.78 13.10 20.95
N ASP A 10 2.94 12.09 20.67
CA ASP A 10 1.69 12.25 19.92
C ASP A 10 0.41 12.21 20.79
N GLY A 11 0.50 11.79 22.05
CA GLY A 11 -0.62 11.78 22.99
C GLY A 11 -1.85 11.03 22.46
N TRP A 12 -3.04 11.64 22.58
CA TRP A 12 -4.31 11.03 22.13
C TRP A 12 -4.43 10.93 20.60
N ARG A 13 -3.62 11.67 19.83
CA ARG A 13 -3.57 11.55 18.36
C ARG A 13 -2.87 10.27 17.92
N PHE A 14 -2.01 9.68 18.75
CA PHE A 14 -1.46 8.34 18.51
C PHE A 14 -2.58 7.28 18.44
N LEU A 15 -3.66 7.47 19.20
CA LEU A 15 -4.82 6.58 19.29
C LEU A 15 -6.03 7.02 18.46
N CYS A 16 -5.95 8.07 17.64
CA CYS A 16 -7.07 8.46 16.77
C CYS A 16 -6.60 9.07 15.44
N GLY A 17 -5.30 8.95 15.14
CA GLY A 17 -4.70 9.50 13.93
C GLY A 17 -4.91 8.62 12.69
N PRO A 18 -4.44 9.07 11.52
CA PRO A 18 -4.53 8.31 10.27
C PRO A 18 -3.89 6.91 10.36
N GLU A 19 -2.90 6.74 11.25
CA GLU A 19 -2.15 5.50 11.44
C GLU A 19 -2.60 4.73 12.71
N TRP A 20 -3.81 5.01 13.24
CA TRP A 20 -4.29 4.46 14.52
C TRP A 20 -4.28 2.94 14.62
N VAL A 21 -4.57 2.24 13.52
CA VAL A 21 -4.55 0.77 13.46
C VAL A 21 -3.16 0.22 13.80
N TRP A 22 -2.09 0.91 13.40
CA TRP A 22 -0.71 0.51 13.67
C TRP A 22 -0.30 0.75 15.11
N SER A 23 -0.73 1.87 15.69
CA SER A 23 -0.56 2.16 17.11
C SER A 23 -1.17 1.07 18.00
N TRP A 24 -2.35 0.56 17.64
CA TRP A 24 -2.97 -0.57 18.35
C TRP A 24 -2.23 -1.88 18.18
N LEU A 25 -1.71 -2.15 16.98
CA LEU A 25 -0.92 -3.35 16.71
C LEU A 25 0.38 -3.34 17.54
N ASP A 26 1.06 -2.20 17.61
CA ASP A 26 2.25 -2.02 18.45
C ASP A 26 1.94 -2.21 19.95
N VAL A 27 0.82 -1.66 20.43
CA VAL A 27 0.36 -1.87 21.81
C VAL A 27 0.06 -3.35 22.08
N PHE A 28 -0.64 -4.03 21.17
CA PHE A 28 -0.95 -5.45 21.30
C PHE A 28 0.31 -6.31 21.38
N ILE A 29 1.31 -6.02 20.55
CA ILE A 29 2.62 -6.72 20.57
C ILE A 29 3.32 -6.54 21.92
N VAL A 30 3.35 -5.32 22.44
CA VAL A 30 3.99 -5.03 23.74
C VAL A 30 3.25 -5.75 24.87
N LEU A 31 1.91 -5.75 24.86
CA LEU A 31 1.10 -6.45 25.86
C LEU A 31 1.28 -7.97 25.80
N SER A 32 1.26 -8.56 24.60
CA SER A 32 1.57 -9.98 24.37
C SER A 32 2.96 -10.34 24.91
N SER A 33 3.96 -9.48 24.67
CA SER A 33 5.33 -9.70 25.13
C SER A 33 5.46 -9.63 26.64
N LEU A 34 4.74 -8.70 27.29
CA LEU A 34 4.68 -8.55 28.74
C LEU A 34 3.97 -9.74 29.39
N TRP A 35 2.87 -10.19 28.78
CA TRP A 35 2.11 -11.35 29.24
C TRP A 35 2.95 -12.63 29.25
N GLU A 36 3.70 -12.89 28.17
CA GLU A 36 4.60 -14.05 28.10
C GLU A 36 5.73 -13.97 29.15
N VAL A 37 6.29 -12.78 29.42
CA VAL A 37 7.31 -12.61 30.49
C VAL A 37 6.71 -12.83 31.87
N ALA A 38 5.48 -12.36 32.11
CA ALA A 38 4.79 -12.56 33.38
C ALA A 38 4.55 -14.05 33.66
N ILE A 39 4.16 -14.82 32.62
CA ILE A 39 4.03 -16.28 32.70
C ILE A 39 5.37 -16.94 33.03
N GLU A 40 6.46 -16.53 32.36
CA GLU A 40 7.80 -17.09 32.57
C GLU A 40 8.32 -16.82 34.01
N ILE A 41 8.09 -15.61 34.53
CA ILE A 41 8.35 -15.26 35.93
C ILE A 41 7.48 -16.13 36.84
N MET A 42 6.17 -16.22 36.61
CA MET A 42 5.28 -17.04 37.45
C MET A 42 5.74 -18.51 37.53
N TYR A 43 6.16 -19.12 36.42
CA TYR A 43 6.70 -20.49 36.43
C TYR A 43 8.00 -20.63 37.23
N VAL A 44 8.90 -19.64 37.17
CA VAL A 44 10.14 -19.66 37.97
C VAL A 44 9.85 -19.55 39.46
N TRP A 45 8.93 -18.67 39.85
CA TRP A 45 8.56 -18.47 41.25
C TRP A 45 7.78 -19.67 41.81
N GLN A 46 7.01 -20.37 40.96
CA GLN A 46 6.32 -21.60 41.35
C GLN A 46 7.25 -22.82 41.41
N GLY A 47 8.38 -22.80 40.72
CA GLY A 47 9.42 -23.84 40.75
C GLY A 47 10.26 -23.89 42.04
N ASP A 48 10.13 -22.90 42.93
CA ASP A 48 10.88 -22.83 44.20
C ASP A 48 10.09 -23.38 45.40
N ALA A 49 8.80 -23.70 45.22
CA ALA A 49 7.93 -24.18 46.31
C ALA A 49 8.03 -25.70 46.60
N GLY A 50 8.93 -26.43 45.93
CA GLY A 50 8.93 -27.90 45.91
C GLY A 50 10.25 -28.62 46.19
N ALA A 51 11.35 -27.95 46.52
CA ALA A 51 12.63 -28.63 46.75
C ALA A 51 13.47 -27.96 47.85
N GLN A 52 13.06 -28.19 49.12
CA GLN A 52 13.76 -27.73 50.32
C GLN A 52 15.04 -28.54 50.66
N GLU A 53 15.54 -29.45 49.81
CA GLU A 53 16.72 -30.27 50.13
C GLU A 53 17.68 -30.42 48.93
N ALA A 54 18.48 -29.38 48.62
CA ALA A 54 19.81 -29.46 47.96
C ALA A 54 20.42 -28.04 47.71
N ALA A 55 20.43 -27.17 48.73
CA ALA A 55 20.52 -25.72 48.51
C ALA A 55 21.91 -25.12 48.17
N GLU A 56 23.06 -25.81 48.29
CA GLU A 56 24.36 -25.11 48.15
C GLU A 56 25.10 -25.27 46.80
N HIS A 57 24.87 -26.34 46.03
CA HIS A 57 25.50 -26.50 44.69
C HIS A 57 24.56 -26.30 43.50
N VAL A 58 23.25 -26.18 43.76
CA VAL A 58 22.23 -26.15 42.70
C VAL A 58 21.89 -24.72 42.26
N SER A 59 22.14 -23.70 43.09
CA SER A 59 21.86 -22.29 42.76
C SER A 59 22.63 -21.82 41.51
N GLY A 60 23.88 -22.25 41.32
CA GLY A 60 24.68 -21.95 40.12
C GLY A 60 24.16 -22.62 38.84
N ILE A 61 23.61 -23.84 38.95
CA ILE A 61 23.09 -24.59 37.79
C ILE A 61 21.69 -24.08 37.39
N ILE A 62 20.85 -23.69 38.35
CA ILE A 62 19.55 -23.09 38.09
C ILE A 62 19.73 -21.72 37.41
N ASN A 63 20.66 -20.90 37.91
CA ASN A 63 20.95 -19.58 37.33
C ASN A 63 21.45 -19.67 35.88
N LEU A 64 22.27 -20.68 35.53
CA LEU A 64 22.74 -20.90 34.15
C LEU A 64 21.66 -21.47 33.21
N LYS A 65 20.77 -22.32 33.72
CA LYS A 65 19.62 -22.84 32.95
C LYS A 65 18.58 -21.75 32.71
N ALA A 66 18.25 -20.94 33.71
CA ALA A 66 17.34 -19.81 33.58
C ALA A 66 17.88 -18.75 32.61
N PHE A 67 19.18 -18.42 32.68
CA PHE A 67 19.79 -17.49 31.73
C PHE A 67 19.72 -17.98 30.27
N ARG A 68 19.90 -19.28 30.04
CA ARG A 68 19.77 -19.88 28.70
C ARG A 68 18.33 -19.84 28.19
N VAL A 69 17.36 -20.16 29.05
CA VAL A 69 15.92 -20.11 28.69
C VAL A 69 15.49 -18.68 28.35
N ILE A 70 15.83 -17.70 29.19
CA ILE A 70 15.52 -16.28 28.95
C ILE A 70 16.16 -15.80 27.64
N ARG A 71 17.41 -16.19 27.36
CA ARG A 71 18.12 -15.81 26.13
C ARG A 71 17.48 -16.44 24.89
N ILE A 72 17.07 -17.71 24.96
CA ILE A 72 16.38 -18.42 23.88
C ILE A 72 14.98 -17.81 23.65
N ALA A 73 14.21 -17.54 24.71
CA ALA A 73 12.90 -16.90 24.63
C ALA A 73 12.99 -15.50 23.98
N ARG A 74 14.00 -14.69 24.34
CA ARG A 74 14.26 -13.38 23.70
C ARG A 74 14.58 -13.50 22.21
N ILE A 75 15.39 -14.48 21.81
CA ILE A 75 15.75 -14.70 20.39
C ILE A 75 14.52 -15.17 19.59
N VAL A 76 13.73 -16.12 20.12
CA VAL A 76 12.49 -16.59 19.49
C VAL A 76 11.49 -15.44 19.33
N LYS A 77 11.35 -14.58 20.35
CA LYS A 77 10.55 -13.35 20.27
C LYS A 77 11.06 -12.39 19.19
N ALA A 78 12.36 -12.11 19.15
CA ALA A 78 12.95 -11.23 18.14
C ALA A 78 12.73 -11.76 16.71
N VAL A 79 12.85 -13.07 16.49
CA VAL A 79 12.59 -13.71 15.18
C VAL A 79 11.10 -13.67 14.82
N LYS A 80 10.19 -13.92 15.77
CA LYS A 80 8.74 -13.75 15.57
C LYS A 80 8.40 -12.30 15.20
N LEU A 81 8.97 -11.33 15.91
CA LEU A 81 8.79 -9.90 15.63
C LEU A 81 9.33 -9.51 14.26
N MET A 82 10.52 -9.96 13.87
CA MET A 82 11.05 -9.71 12.52
C MET A 82 10.16 -10.31 11.43
N ARG A 83 9.60 -11.51 11.65
CA ARG A 83 8.66 -12.14 10.71
C ARG A 83 7.34 -11.38 10.63
N ILE A 84 6.76 -11.01 11.77
CA ILE A 84 5.54 -10.21 11.85
C ILE A 84 5.75 -8.84 11.19
N PHE A 85 6.87 -8.18 11.47
CA PHE A 85 7.16 -6.86 10.91
C PHE A 85 7.31 -6.90 9.40
N ARG A 86 8.01 -7.91 8.84
CA ARG A 86 8.05 -8.12 7.38
C ARG A 86 6.69 -8.42 6.79
N PHE A 87 5.89 -9.27 7.45
CA PHE A 87 4.54 -9.60 6.99
C PHE A 87 3.62 -8.39 7.03
N VAL A 88 3.70 -7.58 8.08
CA VAL A 88 2.93 -6.34 8.27
C VAL A 88 3.32 -5.29 7.23
N ILE A 89 4.61 -5.14 6.92
CA ILE A 89 5.07 -4.26 5.84
C ILE A 89 4.55 -4.73 4.49
N ALA A 90 4.72 -6.01 4.15
CA ALA A 90 4.24 -6.57 2.89
C ALA A 90 2.72 -6.45 2.75
N LEU A 91 1.98 -6.74 3.82
CA LEU A 91 0.52 -6.60 3.87
C LEU A 91 0.08 -5.13 3.77
N ARG A 92 0.80 -4.19 4.41
CA ARG A 92 0.55 -2.75 4.31
C ARG A 92 0.66 -2.30 2.86
N THR A 93 1.75 -2.65 2.18
CA THR A 93 1.96 -2.29 0.78
C THR A 93 0.85 -2.85 -0.12
N LEU A 94 0.45 -4.11 0.09
CA LEU A 94 -0.66 -4.72 -0.64
C LEU A 94 -2.00 -4.01 -0.36
N ILE A 95 -2.31 -3.69 0.89
CA ILE A 95 -3.56 -2.99 1.26
C ILE A 95 -3.59 -1.58 0.67
N THR A 96 -2.49 -0.82 0.76
CA THR A 96 -2.40 0.51 0.16
C THR A 96 -2.63 0.43 -1.35
N SER A 97 -2.04 -0.56 -2.02
CA SER A 97 -2.26 -0.81 -3.45
C SER A 97 -3.72 -1.13 -3.76
N ILE A 98 -4.35 -2.01 -2.96
CA ILE A 98 -5.77 -2.35 -3.11
C ILE A 98 -6.65 -1.10 -2.92
N ILE A 99 -6.43 -0.29 -1.88
CA ILE A 99 -7.21 0.93 -1.63
C ILE A 99 -7.13 1.89 -2.82
N HIS A 100 -5.94 2.07 -3.39
CA HIS A 100 -5.77 2.89 -4.60
C HIS A 100 -6.57 2.32 -5.79
N THR A 101 -6.54 1.01 -6.02
CA THR A 101 -7.36 0.38 -7.09
C THR A 101 -8.86 0.42 -6.81
N LEU A 102 -9.28 0.38 -5.54
CA LEU A 102 -10.68 0.48 -5.16
C LEU A 102 -11.24 1.89 -5.40
N GLN A 103 -10.41 2.94 -5.31
CA GLN A 103 -10.83 4.31 -5.57
C GLN A 103 -11.24 4.51 -7.03
N SER A 104 -10.48 3.97 -8.00
CA SER A 104 -10.84 4.03 -9.41
C SER A 104 -12.06 3.15 -9.72
N LEU A 105 -12.12 1.96 -9.13
CA LEU A 105 -13.25 1.05 -9.25
C LEU A 105 -14.55 1.66 -8.69
N PHE A 106 -14.46 2.41 -7.59
CA PHE A 106 -15.61 3.06 -6.97
C PHE A 106 -16.36 3.97 -7.94
N TRP A 107 -15.63 4.78 -8.72
CA TRP A 107 -16.26 5.66 -9.71
C TRP A 107 -16.89 4.89 -10.88
N ALA A 108 -16.25 3.80 -11.32
CA ALA A 108 -16.82 2.94 -12.35
C ALA A 108 -18.11 2.23 -11.87
N LEU A 109 -18.12 1.76 -10.61
CA LEU A 109 -19.31 1.19 -9.97
C LEU A 109 -20.40 2.25 -9.73
N ALA A 110 -20.04 3.48 -9.35
CA ALA A 110 -20.99 4.57 -9.20
C ALA A 110 -21.68 4.90 -10.54
N LEU A 111 -20.93 4.89 -11.65
CA LEU A 111 -21.49 5.04 -12.99
C LEU A 111 -22.44 3.89 -13.35
N LEU A 112 -22.07 2.64 -13.03
CA LEU A 112 -22.95 1.48 -13.23
C LEU A 112 -24.26 1.62 -12.43
N VAL A 113 -24.18 2.01 -11.15
CA VAL A 113 -25.35 2.25 -10.30
C VAL A 113 -26.23 3.36 -10.87
N LEU A 114 -25.65 4.43 -11.40
CA LEU A 114 -26.39 5.52 -12.04
C LEU A 114 -27.15 5.03 -13.28
N ILE A 115 -26.51 4.22 -14.13
CA ILE A 115 -27.15 3.65 -15.32
C ILE A 115 -28.30 2.73 -14.90
N VAL A 116 -28.07 1.83 -13.93
CA VAL A 116 -29.11 0.95 -13.37
C VAL A 116 -30.27 1.76 -12.80
N TYR A 117 -29.98 2.84 -12.07
CA TYR A 117 -30.99 3.74 -11.51
C TYR A 117 -31.88 4.35 -12.60
N VAL A 118 -31.30 4.90 -13.67
CA VAL A 118 -32.07 5.53 -14.76
C VAL A 118 -33.01 4.53 -15.42
N PHE A 119 -32.51 3.33 -15.76
CA PHE A 119 -33.34 2.30 -16.38
C PHE A 119 -34.37 1.71 -15.41
N ALA A 120 -34.04 1.58 -14.12
CA ALA A 120 -34.97 1.13 -13.10
C ALA A 120 -36.16 2.09 -12.95
N VAL A 121 -35.91 3.40 -12.93
CA VAL A 121 -36.98 4.42 -12.93
C VAL A 121 -37.87 4.25 -14.16
N LEU A 122 -37.28 4.11 -15.36
CA LEU A 122 -38.05 3.94 -16.59
C LEU A 122 -38.96 2.70 -16.57
N PHE A 123 -38.43 1.53 -16.18
CA PHE A 123 -39.23 0.30 -16.19
C PHE A 123 -40.24 0.23 -15.05
N VAL A 124 -39.90 0.69 -13.86
CA VAL A 124 -40.84 0.69 -12.72
C VAL A 124 -42.01 1.64 -12.99
N GLN A 125 -41.77 2.79 -13.64
CA GLN A 125 -42.82 3.69 -14.08
C GLN A 125 -43.68 3.06 -15.17
N ALA A 126 -43.07 2.48 -16.20
CA ALA A 126 -43.79 1.83 -17.29
C ALA A 126 -44.75 0.72 -16.80
N VAL A 127 -44.28 -0.11 -15.86
CA VAL A 127 -45.08 -1.20 -15.28
C VAL A 127 -46.21 -0.65 -14.40
N ASN A 128 -45.91 0.32 -13.53
CA ASN A 128 -46.92 0.88 -12.63
C ASN A 128 -47.97 1.70 -13.37
N ASP A 129 -47.58 2.50 -14.35
CA ASP A 129 -48.52 3.28 -15.17
C ASP A 129 -49.47 2.35 -15.93
N PHE A 130 -48.96 1.24 -16.49
CA PHE A 130 -49.80 0.24 -17.15
C PHE A 130 -50.77 -0.44 -16.18
N LYS A 131 -50.33 -0.75 -14.95
CA LYS A 131 -51.17 -1.40 -13.92
C LYS A 131 -52.24 -0.49 -13.34
N LEU A 132 -51.98 0.82 -13.27
CA LEU A 132 -52.88 1.81 -12.68
C LEU A 132 -53.90 2.35 -13.69
N ASP A 133 -53.61 2.27 -14.98
CA ASP A 133 -54.50 2.72 -16.04
C ASP A 133 -55.71 1.77 -16.21
N PRO A 134 -56.94 2.26 -15.97
CA PRO A 134 -58.16 1.44 -16.05
C PRO A 134 -58.53 1.00 -17.46
N ASP A 135 -57.98 1.63 -18.50
CA ASP A 135 -58.27 1.29 -19.89
C ASP A 135 -57.43 0.09 -20.39
N ASN A 136 -56.37 -0.27 -19.64
CA ASN A 136 -55.50 -1.39 -19.99
C ASN A 136 -56.07 -2.75 -19.56
N ALA A 137 -55.88 -3.75 -20.43
CA ALA A 137 -56.20 -5.13 -20.08
C ALA A 137 -55.30 -5.61 -18.94
N LYS A 138 -55.88 -6.26 -17.93
CA LYS A 138 -55.13 -6.82 -16.81
C LYS A 138 -54.08 -7.81 -17.31
N LEU A 139 -52.88 -7.71 -16.76
CA LEU A 139 -51.81 -8.67 -17.02
C LEU A 139 -52.27 -10.09 -16.63
N PRO A 140 -51.87 -11.14 -17.37
CA PRO A 140 -52.11 -12.50 -16.94
C PRO A 140 -51.38 -12.79 -15.62
N THR A 141 -51.87 -13.78 -14.86
CA THR A 141 -51.44 -14.02 -13.46
C THR A 141 -49.93 -14.17 -13.31
N ARG A 142 -49.28 -14.88 -14.25
CA ARG A 142 -47.83 -15.13 -14.21
C ARG A 142 -47.03 -13.82 -14.38
N GLU A 143 -47.43 -12.99 -15.33
CA GLU A 143 -46.76 -11.72 -15.63
C GLU A 143 -47.05 -10.67 -14.56
N LEU A 144 -48.23 -10.74 -13.91
CA LEU A 144 -48.56 -9.92 -12.76
C LEU A 144 -47.65 -10.27 -11.56
N GLU A 145 -47.51 -11.55 -11.22
CA GLU A 145 -46.62 -12.02 -10.15
C GLU A 145 -45.16 -11.62 -10.43
N ALA A 146 -44.69 -11.78 -11.68
CA ALA A 146 -43.36 -11.34 -12.08
C ALA A 146 -43.22 -9.80 -12.03
N SER A 147 -44.27 -9.04 -12.33
CA SER A 147 -44.27 -7.58 -12.20
C SER A 147 -44.14 -7.14 -10.74
N ASP A 148 -44.80 -7.83 -9.82
CA ASP A 148 -44.74 -7.55 -8.38
C ASP A 148 -43.41 -8.00 -7.77
N LEU A 149 -42.76 -9.03 -8.34
CA LEU A 149 -41.46 -9.49 -7.88
C LEU A 149 -40.32 -8.57 -8.35
N TYR A 150 -40.30 -8.19 -9.64
CA TYR A 150 -39.16 -7.51 -10.25
C TYR A 150 -39.34 -5.99 -10.41
N PHE A 151 -40.57 -5.49 -10.40
CA PHE A 151 -40.89 -4.07 -10.65
C PHE A 151 -41.80 -3.45 -9.57
N SER A 152 -41.79 -3.99 -8.34
CA SER A 152 -42.61 -3.47 -7.23
C SER A 152 -42.14 -2.10 -6.74
N SER A 153 -40.83 -1.97 -6.46
CA SER A 153 -40.23 -0.72 -5.98
C SER A 153 -38.97 -0.37 -6.76
N LEU A 154 -38.53 0.89 -6.67
CA LEU A 154 -37.32 1.33 -7.35
C LEU A 154 -36.07 0.55 -6.89
N PRO A 155 -35.79 0.37 -5.59
CA PRO A 155 -34.68 -0.47 -5.14
C PRO A 155 -34.77 -1.93 -5.60
N ASP A 156 -35.98 -2.52 -5.58
CA ASP A 156 -36.18 -3.91 -6.01
C ASP A 156 -35.95 -4.06 -7.52
N THR A 157 -36.37 -3.05 -8.29
CA THR A 157 -36.12 -2.99 -9.74
C THR A 157 -34.63 -2.83 -10.03
N MET A 158 -33.94 -1.93 -9.31
CA MET A 158 -32.49 -1.77 -9.43
C MET A 158 -31.76 -3.08 -9.12
N LEU A 159 -32.17 -3.80 -8.06
CA LEU A 159 -31.63 -5.11 -7.72
C LEU A 159 -31.92 -6.15 -8.83
N SER A 160 -33.14 -6.17 -9.36
CA SER A 160 -33.53 -7.09 -10.44
C SER A 160 -32.74 -6.89 -11.72
N LEU A 161 -32.54 -5.63 -12.12
CA LEU A 161 -31.69 -5.27 -13.25
C LEU A 161 -30.23 -5.65 -12.99
N PHE A 162 -29.72 -5.40 -11.78
CA PHE A 162 -28.38 -5.85 -11.38
C PHE A 162 -28.25 -7.38 -11.40
N MET A 163 -29.26 -8.13 -10.95
CA MET A 163 -29.26 -9.59 -11.01
C MET A 163 -29.25 -10.12 -12.45
N CYS A 164 -29.88 -9.42 -13.41
CA CYS A 164 -29.84 -9.79 -14.82
C CYS A 164 -28.41 -9.71 -15.39
N ILE A 165 -27.65 -8.67 -15.04
CA ILE A 165 -26.28 -8.49 -15.53
C ILE A 165 -25.27 -9.36 -14.77
N ALA A 166 -25.51 -9.63 -13.49
CA ALA A 166 -24.66 -10.46 -12.64
C ALA A 166 -24.90 -11.97 -12.81
N GLY A 167 -25.91 -12.37 -13.60
CA GLY A 167 -26.27 -13.77 -13.81
C GLY A 167 -27.04 -14.42 -12.66
N GLY A 168 -27.65 -13.62 -11.78
CA GLY A 168 -28.45 -14.11 -10.64
C GLY A 168 -29.86 -14.56 -11.03
N VAL A 169 -30.45 -13.96 -12.07
CA VAL A 169 -31.78 -14.33 -12.60
C VAL A 169 -31.74 -14.36 -14.12
N ASN A 170 -32.54 -15.23 -14.72
CA ASN A 170 -32.69 -15.23 -16.17
C ASN A 170 -33.36 -13.92 -16.62
N TRP A 171 -32.67 -13.17 -17.48
CA TRP A 171 -33.18 -11.89 -18.00
C TRP A 171 -34.55 -12.03 -18.71
N GLY A 172 -34.87 -13.22 -19.24
CA GLY A 172 -36.17 -13.52 -19.85
C GLY A 172 -37.33 -13.56 -18.86
N GLU A 173 -37.07 -13.89 -17.59
CA GLU A 173 -38.09 -13.85 -16.53
C GLU A 173 -38.43 -12.41 -16.16
N VAL A 174 -37.39 -11.56 -16.02
CA VAL A 174 -37.54 -10.13 -15.73
C VAL A 174 -38.15 -9.37 -16.91
N GLN A 175 -37.86 -9.77 -18.14
CA GLN A 175 -38.41 -9.15 -19.35
C GLN A 175 -39.87 -9.57 -19.63
N SER A 176 -40.36 -10.64 -18.99
CA SER A 176 -41.70 -11.19 -19.28
C SER A 176 -42.86 -10.22 -19.03
N PRO A 177 -42.90 -9.42 -17.94
CA PRO A 177 -43.98 -8.45 -17.72
C PRO A 177 -43.93 -7.31 -18.74
N LEU A 178 -42.73 -6.86 -19.12
CA LEU A 178 -42.53 -5.80 -20.11
C LEU A 178 -43.07 -6.20 -21.49
N LYS A 179 -42.94 -7.49 -21.85
CA LYS A 179 -43.48 -8.02 -23.11
C LYS A 179 -45.01 -7.99 -23.15
N ALA A 180 -45.66 -8.24 -22.02
CA ALA A 180 -47.11 -8.21 -21.91
C ALA A 180 -47.68 -6.78 -22.01
N ILE A 181 -46.89 -5.78 -21.64
CA ILE A 181 -47.23 -4.35 -21.79
C ILE A 181 -47.07 -3.91 -23.25
N SER A 182 -45.85 -3.98 -23.79
CA SER A 182 -45.57 -3.59 -25.18
C SER A 182 -44.20 -4.09 -25.64
N THR A 183 -44.10 -4.43 -26.93
CA THR A 183 -42.82 -4.85 -27.53
C THR A 183 -41.77 -3.74 -27.49
N VAL A 184 -42.17 -2.46 -27.43
CA VAL A 184 -41.24 -1.33 -27.34
C VAL A 184 -40.42 -1.39 -26.05
N TRP A 185 -41.03 -1.74 -24.91
CA TRP A 185 -40.32 -1.88 -23.64
C TRP A 185 -39.31 -3.02 -23.64
N VAL A 186 -39.58 -4.08 -24.40
CA VAL A 186 -38.62 -5.18 -24.62
C VAL A 186 -37.39 -4.68 -25.37
N VAL A 187 -37.55 -3.83 -26.37
CA VAL A 187 -36.42 -3.24 -27.10
C VAL A 187 -35.55 -2.38 -26.17
N PHE A 188 -36.17 -1.54 -25.32
CA PHE A 188 -35.43 -0.76 -24.31
C PHE A 188 -34.71 -1.65 -23.29
N PHE A 189 -35.34 -2.73 -22.84
CA PHE A 189 -34.73 -3.69 -21.92
C PHE A 189 -33.53 -4.41 -22.55
N LEU A 190 -33.67 -4.87 -23.80
CA LEU A 190 -32.56 -5.49 -24.54
C LEU A 190 -31.42 -4.51 -24.79
N PHE A 191 -31.74 -3.24 -25.08
CA PHE A 191 -30.75 -2.18 -25.16
C PHE A 191 -29.99 -2.00 -23.84
N TYR A 192 -30.69 -1.95 -22.70
CA TYR A 192 -30.07 -1.89 -21.37
C TYR A 192 -29.11 -3.06 -21.13
N VAL A 193 -29.56 -4.30 -21.41
CA VAL A 193 -28.74 -5.50 -21.22
C VAL A 193 -27.51 -5.45 -22.12
N ALA A 194 -27.68 -5.18 -23.42
CA ALA A 194 -26.58 -5.12 -24.38
C ALA A 194 -25.59 -3.99 -24.04
N PHE A 195 -26.08 -2.80 -23.73
CA PHE A 195 -25.26 -1.65 -23.35
C PHE A 195 -24.46 -1.93 -22.09
N THR A 196 -25.09 -2.49 -21.05
CA THR A 196 -24.39 -2.80 -19.80
C THR A 196 -23.34 -3.90 -19.99
N TYR A 197 -23.66 -4.93 -20.77
CA TYR A 197 -22.75 -6.06 -21.01
C TYR A 197 -21.57 -5.70 -21.92
N PHE A 198 -21.82 -5.02 -23.04
CA PHE A 198 -20.78 -4.73 -24.04
C PHE A 198 -20.03 -3.42 -23.78
N ALA A 199 -20.65 -2.41 -23.17
CA ALA A 199 -19.99 -1.14 -22.89
C ALA A 199 -19.55 -1.08 -21.43
N VAL A 200 -20.48 -1.18 -20.49
CA VAL A 200 -20.19 -0.84 -19.08
C VAL A 200 -19.27 -1.86 -18.42
N LEU A 201 -19.55 -3.16 -18.53
CA LEU A 201 -18.67 -4.19 -17.95
C LEU A 201 -17.27 -4.14 -18.56
N ASN A 202 -17.17 -3.94 -19.87
CA ASN A 202 -15.88 -3.79 -20.56
C ASN A 202 -15.12 -2.53 -20.12
N VAL A 203 -15.80 -1.41 -19.88
CA VAL A 203 -15.18 -0.20 -19.31
C VAL A 203 -14.71 -0.45 -17.88
N VAL A 204 -15.49 -1.11 -17.03
CA VAL A 204 -15.08 -1.46 -15.66
C VAL A 204 -13.84 -2.36 -15.68
N THR A 205 -13.81 -3.39 -16.53
CA THR A 205 -12.63 -4.24 -16.72
C THR A 205 -11.44 -3.42 -17.23
N GLY A 206 -11.65 -2.51 -18.18
CA GLY A 206 -10.61 -1.61 -18.70
C GLY A 206 -10.01 -0.72 -17.64
N VAL A 207 -10.83 -0.08 -16.80
CA VAL A 207 -10.38 0.76 -15.67
C VAL A 207 -9.61 -0.08 -14.65
N PHE A 208 -10.06 -1.30 -14.36
CA PHE A 208 -9.35 -2.20 -13.46
C PHE A 208 -7.97 -2.60 -14.02
N CYS A 209 -7.90 -2.96 -15.30
CA CYS A 209 -6.65 -3.26 -15.98
C CYS A 209 -5.71 -2.04 -16.01
N GLN A 210 -6.22 -0.86 -16.32
CA GLN A 210 -5.43 0.37 -16.33
C GLN A 210 -4.87 0.68 -14.93
N SER A 211 -5.70 0.55 -13.89
CA SER A 211 -5.26 0.76 -12.51
C SER A 211 -4.18 -0.23 -12.09
N ALA A 212 -4.27 -1.48 -12.54
CA ALA A 212 -3.23 -2.49 -12.28
C ALA A 212 -1.93 -2.17 -13.03
N ILE A 213 -2.01 -1.70 -14.28
CA ILE A 213 -0.85 -1.25 -15.05
C ILE A 213 -0.20 -0.03 -14.38
N ASP A 214 -0.98 0.97 -14.01
CA ASP A 214 -0.50 2.19 -13.36
C ASP A 214 0.16 1.88 -12.01
N SER A 215 -0.39 0.93 -11.24
CA SER A 215 0.22 0.47 -9.99
C SER A 215 1.57 -0.22 -10.24
N ALA A 216 1.68 -1.08 -11.25
CA ALA A 216 2.93 -1.75 -11.60
C ALA A 216 4.00 -0.75 -12.13
N GLN A 217 3.58 0.28 -12.85
CA GLN A 217 4.47 1.32 -13.36
C GLN A 217 4.91 2.30 -12.26
N ASN A 218 4.01 2.69 -11.35
CA ASN A 218 4.34 3.59 -10.25
C ASN A 218 5.33 2.98 -9.25
N ASP A 219 5.30 1.66 -9.04
CA ASP A 219 6.34 0.97 -8.25
C ASP A 219 7.71 1.13 -8.92
N HIS A 220 7.80 0.97 -10.24
CA HIS A 220 9.05 1.19 -10.99
C HIS A 220 9.50 2.65 -10.99
N ALA A 221 8.58 3.59 -11.24
CA ALA A 221 8.90 5.02 -11.29
C ALA A 221 9.34 5.54 -9.91
N THR A 222 8.71 5.08 -8.82
CA THR A 222 9.09 5.45 -7.45
C THR A 222 10.48 4.91 -7.11
N VAL A 223 10.79 3.67 -7.50
CA VAL A 223 12.13 3.10 -7.31
C VAL A 223 13.16 3.89 -8.11
N VAL A 224 12.90 4.17 -9.40
CA VAL A 224 13.80 4.94 -10.26
C VAL A 224 14.01 6.36 -9.72
N GLN A 225 12.93 7.01 -9.25
CA GLN A 225 13.00 8.35 -8.67
C GLN A 225 13.78 8.37 -7.36
N SER A 226 13.69 7.31 -6.54
CA SER A 226 14.50 7.18 -5.32
C SER A 226 16.00 7.00 -5.62
N ILE A 227 16.33 6.27 -6.69
CA ILE A 227 17.71 6.10 -7.17
C ILE A 227 18.25 7.43 -7.69
N LEU A 228 17.49 8.15 -8.51
CA LEU A 228 17.87 9.47 -9.04
C LEU A 228 17.99 10.52 -7.93
N ALA A 229 17.09 10.52 -6.94
CA ALA A 229 17.15 11.44 -5.81
C ALA A 229 18.39 11.17 -4.94
N ASN A 230 18.72 9.90 -4.68
CA ASN A 230 19.96 9.54 -3.98
C ASN A 230 21.19 9.96 -4.79
N LYS A 231 21.23 9.67 -6.11
CA LYS A 231 22.32 10.14 -6.99
C LYS A 231 22.48 11.66 -6.91
N LYS A 232 21.40 12.43 -7.03
CA LYS A 232 21.46 13.90 -6.96
C LYS A 232 21.98 14.39 -5.60
N ALA A 233 21.52 13.77 -4.50
CA ALA A 233 21.99 14.11 -3.16
C ALA A 233 23.49 13.78 -2.96
N HIS A 234 24.02 12.75 -3.64
CA HIS A 234 25.46 12.48 -3.65
C HIS A 234 26.23 13.54 -4.43
N VAL A 235 25.75 13.91 -5.63
CA VAL A 235 26.38 14.96 -6.45
C VAL A 235 26.42 16.31 -5.72
N GLU A 236 25.31 16.73 -5.08
CA GLU A 236 25.25 17.99 -4.32
C GLU A 236 26.26 18.01 -3.16
N LYS A 237 26.45 16.88 -2.47
CA LYS A 237 27.44 16.77 -1.39
C LYS A 237 28.88 16.76 -1.90
N ILE A 238 29.14 16.08 -3.02
CA ILE A 238 30.43 16.10 -3.70
C ILE A 238 30.77 17.53 -4.12
N GLN A 239 29.82 18.26 -4.73
CA GLN A 239 29.98 19.67 -5.06
C GLN A 239 30.26 20.53 -3.82
N ALA A 240 29.55 20.29 -2.72
CA ALA A 240 29.80 21.01 -1.47
C ALA A 240 31.21 20.77 -0.92
N LEU A 241 31.73 19.54 -0.98
CA LEU A 241 33.11 19.23 -0.61
C LEU A 241 34.13 19.91 -1.52
N PHE A 242 33.90 19.86 -2.83
CA PHE A 242 34.77 20.50 -3.81
C PHE A 242 34.78 22.03 -3.70
N SER A 243 33.65 22.65 -3.35
CA SER A 243 33.60 24.09 -3.03
C SER A 243 34.39 24.47 -1.77
N GLN A 244 34.55 23.54 -0.81
CA GLN A 244 35.43 23.76 0.34
C GLN A 244 36.91 23.63 -0.01
N PHE A 245 37.24 23.03 -1.16
CA PHE A 245 38.62 22.92 -1.64
C PHE A 245 39.07 24.17 -2.38
N ASP A 246 38.16 24.82 -3.10
CA ASP A 246 38.40 26.05 -3.84
C ASP A 246 38.43 27.28 -2.91
N ASP A 247 39.52 27.43 -2.15
CA ASP A 247 39.75 28.55 -1.24
C ASP A 247 39.78 29.93 -1.94
N ARG A 248 39.76 29.95 -3.29
CA ARG A 248 39.86 31.17 -4.11
C ARG A 248 38.59 31.49 -4.90
N GLU A 249 37.51 30.70 -4.77
CA GLU A 249 36.27 30.82 -5.56
C GLU A 249 36.53 30.91 -7.07
N THR A 250 37.55 30.19 -7.55
CA THR A 250 37.95 30.20 -8.96
C THR A 250 37.07 29.32 -9.84
N GLY A 251 36.29 28.39 -9.26
CA GLY A 251 35.45 27.42 -9.97
C GLY A 251 36.22 26.21 -10.52
N VAL A 252 37.53 26.15 -10.28
CA VAL A 252 38.46 25.14 -10.83
C VAL A 252 39.30 24.50 -9.74
N ILE A 253 39.51 23.20 -9.86
CA ILE A 253 40.22 22.37 -8.87
C ILE A 253 41.44 21.78 -9.54
N THR A 254 42.62 22.19 -9.08
CA THR A 254 43.89 21.69 -9.61
C THR A 254 44.34 20.44 -8.86
N PHE A 255 45.18 19.63 -9.50
CA PHE A 255 45.70 18.41 -8.88
C PHE A 255 46.36 18.66 -7.51
N ALA A 256 47.13 19.75 -7.37
CA ALA A 256 47.80 20.09 -6.11
C ALA A 256 46.80 20.38 -4.97
N MET A 257 45.67 21.03 -5.28
CA MET A 257 44.63 21.33 -4.29
C MET A 257 43.89 20.06 -3.86
N LEU A 258 43.67 19.14 -4.80
CA LEU A 258 43.11 17.84 -4.51
C LEU A 258 44.07 17.00 -3.65
N GLU A 259 45.34 16.89 -4.03
CA GLU A 259 46.37 16.14 -3.30
C GLU A 259 46.54 16.60 -1.85
N GLU A 260 46.41 17.91 -1.59
CA GLU A 260 46.52 18.47 -0.24
C GLU A 260 45.32 18.10 0.65
N LYS A 261 44.10 18.10 0.10
CA LYS A 261 42.86 17.90 0.89
C LYS A 261 42.29 16.49 0.83
N ILE A 262 42.73 15.64 -0.11
CA ILE A 262 42.25 14.25 -0.25
C ILE A 262 42.67 13.34 0.91
N ASP A 263 43.79 13.65 1.56
CA ASP A 263 44.24 12.96 2.77
C ASP A 263 43.56 13.46 4.06
N SER A 264 42.69 14.48 3.97
CA SER A 264 41.97 14.96 5.13
C SER A 264 40.93 13.93 5.61
N PRO A 265 40.75 13.80 6.95
CA PRO A 265 39.89 12.76 7.52
C PRO A 265 38.42 12.89 7.08
N ASP A 266 37.90 14.12 6.93
CA ASP A 266 36.52 14.38 6.53
C ASP A 266 36.23 13.90 5.10
N VAL A 267 37.22 14.03 4.22
CA VAL A 267 37.13 13.63 2.82
C VAL A 267 37.22 12.12 2.71
N ARG A 268 38.17 11.52 3.43
CA ARG A 268 38.37 10.06 3.46
C ARG A 268 37.16 9.32 4.00
N GLU A 269 36.56 9.80 5.08
CA GLU A 269 35.32 9.23 5.65
C GLU A 269 34.16 9.32 4.65
N TYR A 270 34.05 10.44 3.92
CA TYR A 270 33.01 10.59 2.91
C TYR A 270 33.21 9.68 1.69
N PHE A 271 34.43 9.54 1.18
CA PHE A 271 34.74 8.62 0.08
C PHE A 271 34.51 7.14 0.48
N GLU A 272 34.82 6.78 1.73
CA GLU A 272 34.48 5.45 2.28
C GLU A 272 32.95 5.23 2.34
N THR A 273 32.15 6.25 2.71
CA THR A 273 30.67 6.11 2.66
C THR A 273 30.11 5.95 1.24
N LEU A 274 30.85 6.39 0.22
CA LEU A 274 30.53 6.16 -1.20
C LEU A 274 31.05 4.81 -1.72
N GLY A 275 31.79 4.05 -0.91
CA GLY A 275 32.42 2.78 -1.31
C GLY A 275 33.61 2.97 -2.26
N LEU A 276 34.21 4.14 -2.25
CA LEU A 276 35.35 4.50 -3.09
C LEU A 276 36.62 4.46 -2.23
N ASP A 277 37.41 3.41 -2.38
CA ASP A 277 38.75 3.41 -1.81
C ASP A 277 39.69 4.23 -2.69
N VAL A 278 39.82 5.52 -2.39
CA VAL A 278 40.73 6.41 -3.13
C VAL A 278 42.14 6.25 -2.55
N TRP A 279 42.89 5.26 -3.07
CA TRP A 279 44.29 5.05 -2.71
C TRP A 279 45.26 5.94 -3.51
N ASP A 280 44.78 6.53 -4.62
CA ASP A 280 45.59 7.30 -5.54
C ASP A 280 44.83 8.53 -6.05
N ALA A 281 45.21 9.70 -5.52
CA ALA A 281 44.64 10.99 -5.88
C ALA A 281 44.84 11.32 -7.37
N TRP A 282 45.93 10.85 -7.97
CA TRP A 282 46.25 11.10 -9.37
C TRP A 282 45.31 10.34 -10.31
N SER A 283 45.09 9.05 -10.03
CA SER A 283 44.15 8.24 -10.78
C SER A 283 42.71 8.76 -10.67
N PHE A 284 42.32 9.26 -9.49
CA PHE A 284 41.00 9.86 -9.28
C PHE A 284 40.85 11.21 -10.00
N PHE A 285 41.86 12.08 -9.93
CA PHE A 285 41.88 13.37 -10.63
C PHE A 285 41.72 13.18 -12.14
N LYS A 286 42.46 12.22 -12.71
CA LYS A 286 42.41 11.91 -14.14
C LYS A 286 41.07 11.34 -14.61
N LEU A 287 40.28 10.80 -13.69
CA LEU A 287 38.94 10.30 -13.98
C LEU A 287 37.91 11.45 -14.07
N LEU A 288 38.17 12.54 -13.33
CA LEU A 288 37.36 13.75 -13.32
C LEU A 288 37.76 14.76 -14.41
N ASP A 289 39.04 14.83 -14.76
CA ASP A 289 39.62 15.67 -15.81
C ASP A 289 39.31 15.09 -17.20
N LEU A 290 38.13 15.42 -17.72
CA LEU A 290 37.61 14.89 -19.00
C LEU A 290 38.28 15.53 -20.21
N ASP A 291 38.69 16.79 -20.10
CA ASP A 291 39.31 17.57 -21.18
C ASP A 291 40.85 17.47 -21.21
N SER A 292 41.45 16.85 -20.18
CA SER A 292 42.90 16.75 -19.98
C SER A 292 43.58 18.12 -19.83
N GLY A 293 42.84 19.11 -19.33
CA GLY A 293 43.28 20.49 -19.12
C GLY A 293 44.19 20.67 -17.89
N GLY A 294 44.26 19.66 -17.01
CA GLY A 294 45.03 19.73 -15.77
C GLY A 294 44.37 20.55 -14.66
N ALA A 295 43.11 20.92 -14.86
CA ALA A 295 42.23 21.54 -13.87
C ALA A 295 40.81 21.02 -14.10
N VAL A 296 40.13 20.60 -13.04
CA VAL A 296 38.77 20.08 -13.11
C VAL A 296 37.80 21.22 -12.82
N GLU A 297 36.93 21.53 -13.77
CA GLU A 297 35.84 22.48 -13.55
C GLU A 297 34.71 21.84 -12.70
N THR A 298 33.98 22.66 -11.96
CA THR A 298 32.88 22.14 -11.10
C THR A 298 31.78 21.46 -11.91
N GLU A 299 31.62 21.84 -13.18
CA GLU A 299 30.68 21.24 -14.13
C GLU A 299 31.17 19.87 -14.67
N GLU A 300 32.47 19.72 -14.96
CA GLU A 300 33.07 18.45 -15.36
C GLU A 300 32.98 17.40 -14.25
N CYS A 301 33.21 17.84 -13.01
CA CYS A 301 33.00 17.01 -11.83
C CYS A 301 31.55 16.53 -11.71
N CYS A 302 30.57 17.27 -12.23
CA CYS A 302 29.18 16.83 -12.26
C CYS A 302 28.98 15.78 -13.38
N CYS A 303 29.50 16.05 -14.59
CA CYS A 303 29.34 15.19 -15.76
C CYS A 303 30.00 13.81 -15.62
N SER A 304 31.10 13.68 -14.89
CA SER A 304 31.78 12.39 -14.66
C SER A 304 30.94 11.35 -13.89
N TRP A 305 29.86 11.75 -13.20
CA TRP A 305 29.07 10.86 -12.32
C TRP A 305 27.68 10.51 -12.87
N TRP A 306 27.35 11.03 -14.07
CA TRP A 306 26.14 10.70 -14.81
C TRP A 306 26.37 9.52 -15.76
#